data_AF-A0A4U9HRC1-F1
#
_entry.id   AF-A0A4U9HRC1-F1
#
_cell.length_a   1.000
_cell.length_b   1.000
_cell.length_c   1.000
_cell.angle_alpha   90.00
_cell.angle_beta   90.00
_cell.angle_gamma   90.00
#
_symmetry.space_group_name_H-M   'P 1'
#
loop_
_entity.id
_entity.type
_entity.pdbx_description
1 polymer ?
#
loop_
_entity_poly.entity_id
_entity_poly.type
_entity_poly.pdbx_seq_one_letter_code
_entity_poly.pdbx_strand_id
1 'polypeptide(L)'
;MRALLKPVIARELGVVLLKPGSELMPMFISGRVLVESQPASMASFETGRVPDLRQPLAANPALRPFFLHEKVITAAGGLAGLEYWLLRHGGGTCQYQHSNYHYHELTTMRHEPGAILLCGHCDNRLREQYTERLAELARQNVIDWVLDIARVALALDKARELSLAELCWWAVRAGVTDALPESVAPRCHCACRRRNKRTARARSYRRYRPPASSPTRPARYLQHLQHLQALHQPLSQLWACLWIQNHRRP
;
A
#
# COMPACT_ATOMS: atom_id res chain seq x y z
N MET A 1 9.27 4.44 6.83
CA MET A 1 10.45 5.14 6.28
C MET A 1 11.52 4.09 6.03
N ARG A 2 12.18 4.10 4.86
CA ARG A 2 13.27 3.17 4.52
C ARG A 2 14.51 4.00 4.19
N ALA A 3 15.67 3.46 4.50
CA ALA A 3 16.95 4.09 4.20
C ALA A 3 17.95 3.04 3.72
N LEU A 4 18.79 3.41 2.75
CA LEU A 4 19.98 2.67 2.36
C LEU A 4 21.15 3.38 3.00
N LEU A 5 21.82 2.70 3.94
CA LEU A 5 22.96 3.25 4.65
C LEU A 5 24.18 2.40 4.37
N LYS A 6 25.30 3.06 4.06
CA LYS A 6 26.60 2.39 3.96
C LYS A 6 27.11 2.11 5.38
N PRO A 7 27.29 0.84 5.79
CA PRO A 7 27.81 0.52 7.10
C PRO A 7 29.31 0.81 7.19
N VAL A 8 29.74 1.34 8.33
CA VAL A 8 31.16 1.40 8.73
C VAL A 8 31.40 0.27 9.72
N ILE A 9 32.26 -0.68 9.35
CA ILE A 9 32.48 -1.91 10.12
C ILE A 9 33.78 -1.74 10.93
N ALA A 10 33.65 -1.68 12.25
CA ALA A 10 34.77 -1.72 13.19
C ALA A 10 35.01 -3.19 13.59
N ARG A 11 35.75 -3.92 12.74
CA ARG A 11 35.90 -5.39 12.84
C ARG A 11 36.45 -5.86 14.17
N GLU A 12 37.42 -5.14 14.72
CA GLU A 12 38.08 -5.49 16.00
C GLU A 12 37.12 -5.42 17.20
N LEU A 13 36.09 -4.58 17.11
CA LEU A 13 35.10 -4.38 18.17
C LEU A 13 33.82 -5.20 17.92
N GLY A 14 33.67 -5.82 16.76
CA GLY A 14 32.42 -6.48 16.36
C GLY A 14 31.24 -5.52 16.19
N VAL A 15 31.50 -4.23 15.98
CA VAL A 15 30.46 -3.18 15.89
C VAL A 15 30.27 -2.69 14.46
N VAL A 16 29.02 -2.44 14.09
CA VAL A 16 28.63 -1.77 12.84
C VAL A 16 28.06 -0.39 13.17
N LEU A 17 28.67 0.66 12.62
CA LEU A 17 28.17 2.02 12.74
C LEU A 17 27.42 2.43 11.47
N LEU A 18 26.21 2.95 11.65
CA LEU A 18 25.39 3.52 10.58
C LEU A 18 25.36 5.05 10.74
N LYS A 19 25.55 5.78 9.64
CA LYS A 19 25.50 7.25 9.61
C LYS A 19 24.27 7.74 8.82
N PRO A 20 23.09 7.83 9.47
CA PRO A 20 21.83 8.19 8.80
C PRO A 20 21.67 9.69 8.48
N GLY A 21 22.35 10.60 9.19
CA GLY A 21 22.09 12.04 9.08
C GLY A 21 20.81 12.47 9.83
N SER A 22 20.64 13.77 10.06
CA SER A 22 19.58 14.32 10.94
C SER A 22 18.16 13.94 10.51
N GLU A 23 17.89 13.85 9.20
CA GLU A 23 16.57 13.49 8.67
C GLU A 23 16.15 12.04 8.94
N LEU A 24 17.12 11.13 9.05
CA LEU A 24 16.87 9.69 9.21
C LEU A 24 17.14 9.20 10.64
N MET A 25 17.71 10.04 11.51
CA MET A 25 17.90 9.77 12.94
C MET A 25 16.62 9.30 13.66
N PRO A 26 15.41 9.85 13.41
CA PRO A 26 14.19 9.39 14.07
C PRO A 26 13.91 7.88 13.90
N MET A 27 14.39 7.26 12.81
CA MET A 27 14.23 5.82 12.55
C MET A 27 14.93 4.95 13.60
N PHE A 28 16.05 5.42 14.15
CA PHE A 28 16.86 4.70 15.14
C PHE A 28 16.47 5.03 16.58
N ILE A 29 15.79 6.17 16.80
CA ILE A 29 15.27 6.56 18.11
C ILE A 29 14.03 5.73 18.47
N SER A 30 13.29 5.26 17.47
CA SER A 30 12.01 4.57 17.60
C SER A 30 12.12 3.10 18.09
N GLY A 31 13.30 2.64 18.52
CA GLY A 31 13.53 1.31 19.10
C GLY A 31 14.32 0.35 18.20
N ARG A 32 13.79 -0.87 17.98
CA ARG A 32 14.48 -1.93 17.23
C ARG A 32 14.34 -1.71 15.72
N VAL A 33 15.45 -1.86 14.99
CA VAL A 33 15.52 -1.68 13.54
C VAL A 33 15.86 -3.02 12.87
N LEU A 34 15.12 -3.38 11.81
CA LEU A 34 15.43 -4.52 10.95
C LEU A 34 16.46 -4.10 9.90
N VAL A 35 17.56 -4.85 9.78
CA VAL A 35 18.61 -4.62 8.78
C VAL A 35 18.55 -5.75 7.77
N GLU A 36 18.39 -5.41 6.50
CA GLU A 36 18.35 -6.34 5.37
C GLU A 36 19.45 -6.01 4.37
N SER A 37 19.91 -7.01 3.61
CA SER A 37 20.80 -6.78 2.47
C SER A 37 20.09 -5.95 1.39
N GLN A 38 20.81 -5.03 0.76
CA GLN A 38 20.29 -4.22 -0.34
C GLN A 38 19.73 -5.12 -1.46
N PRO A 39 18.45 -4.94 -1.85
CA PRO A 39 17.88 -5.64 -3.00
C PRO A 39 18.55 -5.23 -4.31
N ALA A 40 18.66 -6.14 -5.28
CA ALA A 40 19.25 -5.84 -6.60
C ALA A 40 18.55 -4.69 -7.34
N SER A 41 17.24 -4.52 -7.15
CA SER A 41 16.46 -3.41 -7.72
C SER A 41 16.87 -2.03 -7.19
N MET A 42 17.58 -1.99 -6.06
CA MET A 42 18.02 -0.76 -5.42
C MET A 42 19.49 -0.44 -5.65
N ALA A 43 20.20 -1.19 -6.50
CA ALA A 43 21.64 -1.02 -6.74
C ALA A 43 22.03 0.38 -7.25
N SER A 44 21.13 1.05 -7.98
CA SER A 44 21.36 2.38 -8.55
C SER A 44 21.03 3.53 -7.59
N PHE A 45 20.45 3.27 -6.43
CA PHE A 45 20.08 4.31 -5.47
C PHE A 45 21.29 4.76 -4.66
N GLU A 46 21.38 6.06 -4.42
CA GLU A 46 22.39 6.63 -3.54
C GLU A 46 22.12 6.27 -2.07
N THR A 47 23.15 6.40 -1.24
CA THR A 47 23.04 6.24 0.22
C THR A 47 22.17 7.36 0.77
N GLY A 48 21.11 7.02 1.50
CA GLY A 48 20.19 7.99 2.08
C GLY A 48 18.77 7.46 2.20
N ARG A 49 17.81 8.38 2.26
CA ARG A 49 16.38 8.05 2.33
C ARG A 49 16.00 7.34 1.04
N VAL A 50 15.49 6.12 1.14
CA VAL A 50 14.90 5.46 -0.01
C VAL A 50 13.57 6.16 -0.27
N PRO A 51 13.36 6.77 -1.45
CA PRO A 51 12.05 7.29 -1.82
C PRO A 51 11.03 6.17 -1.66
N ASP A 52 9.83 6.49 -1.17
CA ASP A 52 8.75 5.51 -1.19
C ASP A 52 8.64 5.00 -2.64
N LEU A 53 8.82 3.69 -2.83
CA LEU A 53 9.16 3.13 -4.14
C LEU A 53 8.12 3.61 -5.16
N ARG A 54 8.60 4.25 -6.24
CA ARG A 54 7.76 4.53 -7.38
C ARG A 54 7.23 3.20 -7.88
N GLN A 55 5.94 2.96 -7.67
CA GLN A 55 5.31 1.72 -8.03
C GLN A 55 5.50 1.47 -9.54
N PRO A 56 6.24 0.44 -9.98
CA PRO A 56 6.60 0.28 -11.39
C PRO A 56 5.39 0.14 -12.32
N LEU A 57 4.27 -0.39 -11.78
CA LEU A 57 3.01 -0.49 -12.50
C LEU A 57 2.37 0.88 -12.80
N ALA A 58 2.63 1.91 -11.99
CA ALA A 58 2.13 3.25 -12.21
C ALA A 58 2.75 3.89 -13.47
N ALA A 59 4.02 3.58 -13.73
CA ALA A 59 4.75 4.08 -14.90
C ALA A 59 4.43 3.30 -16.19
N ASN A 60 3.72 2.17 -16.13
CA ASN A 60 3.46 1.34 -17.29
C ASN A 60 2.32 1.94 -18.15
N PRO A 61 2.60 2.43 -19.38
CA PRO A 61 1.59 3.07 -20.22
C PRO A 61 0.47 2.11 -20.64
N ALA A 62 0.75 0.81 -20.77
CA ALA A 62 -0.25 -0.19 -21.15
C ALA A 62 -1.34 -0.38 -20.08
N LEU A 63 -1.06 -0.09 -18.81
CA LEU A 63 -2.03 -0.19 -17.71
C LEU A 63 -2.79 1.11 -17.45
N ARG A 64 -2.37 2.24 -18.04
CA ARG A 64 -3.05 3.53 -17.87
C ARG A 64 -4.56 3.45 -18.18
N PRO A 65 -5.01 2.84 -19.30
CA PRO A 65 -6.44 2.73 -19.60
C PRO A 65 -7.23 1.96 -18.53
N PHE A 66 -6.60 0.95 -17.91
CA PHE A 66 -7.23 0.18 -16.85
C PHE A 66 -7.45 1.03 -15.58
N PHE A 67 -6.42 1.74 -15.12
CA PHE A 67 -6.53 2.55 -13.90
C PHE A 67 -7.54 3.68 -14.02
N LEU A 68 -7.64 4.27 -15.21
CA LEU A 68 -8.55 5.39 -15.48
C LEU A 68 -9.97 4.93 -15.87
N HIS A 69 -10.21 3.63 -15.96
CA HIS A 69 -11.52 3.11 -16.31
C HIS A 69 -12.53 3.38 -15.17
N GLU A 70 -13.72 3.89 -15.51
CA GLU A 70 -14.76 4.24 -14.54
C GLU A 70 -15.12 3.09 -13.57
N LYS A 71 -15.25 1.86 -14.08
CA LYS A 71 -15.49 0.65 -13.26
C LYS A 71 -14.42 0.44 -12.20
N VAL A 72 -13.14 0.68 -12.55
CA VAL A 72 -12.00 0.51 -11.64
C VAL A 72 -12.00 1.59 -10.57
N ILE A 73 -12.25 2.85 -10.96
CA ILE A 73 -12.40 3.97 -10.03
C ILE A 73 -13.55 3.72 -9.04
N THR A 74 -14.70 3.29 -9.54
CA THR A 74 -15.86 2.95 -8.71
C THR A 74 -15.56 1.78 -7.77
N ALA A 75 -14.93 0.71 -8.26
CA ALA A 75 -14.57 -0.44 -7.44
C ALA A 75 -13.50 -0.14 -6.37
N ALA A 76 -12.65 0.86 -6.60
CA ALA A 76 -11.66 1.32 -5.63
C ALA A 76 -12.26 2.21 -4.51
N GLY A 77 -13.51 2.69 -4.67
CA GLY A 77 -14.20 3.53 -3.69
C GLY A 77 -14.77 4.84 -4.25
N GLY A 78 -14.68 5.06 -5.57
CA GLY A 78 -15.16 6.27 -6.24
C GLY A 78 -14.31 7.53 -5.96
N LEU A 79 -14.66 8.64 -6.62
CA LEU A 79 -13.91 9.90 -6.50
C LEU A 79 -13.89 10.47 -5.07
N ALA A 80 -14.95 10.25 -4.29
CA ALA A 80 -14.95 10.65 -2.87
C ALA A 80 -13.88 9.89 -2.05
N GLY A 81 -13.65 8.61 -2.37
CA GLY A 81 -12.57 7.82 -1.79
C GLY A 81 -11.18 8.35 -2.18
N LEU A 82 -11.03 8.79 -3.43
CA LEU A 82 -9.81 9.44 -3.91
C LEU A 82 -9.54 10.77 -3.18
N GLU A 83 -10.55 11.63 -3.04
CA GLU A 83 -10.43 12.91 -2.32
C GLU A 83 -9.99 12.70 -0.86
N TYR A 84 -10.63 11.75 -0.17
CA TYR A 84 -10.26 11.35 1.18
C TYR A 84 -8.83 10.82 1.27
N TRP A 85 -8.40 10.04 0.27
CA TRP A 85 -7.06 9.48 0.21
C TRP A 85 -6.02 10.58 -0.01
N LEU A 86 -6.28 11.54 -0.92
CA LEU A 86 -5.40 12.67 -1.20
C LEU A 86 -5.14 13.53 0.04
N LEU A 87 -6.18 13.83 0.82
CA LEU A 87 -6.02 14.60 2.07
C LEU A 87 -5.14 13.88 3.11
N ARG A 88 -5.01 12.55 3.05
CA ARG A 88 -4.22 11.76 4.01
C ARG A 88 -2.84 11.35 3.50
N HIS A 89 -2.71 11.12 2.20
CA HIS A 89 -1.53 10.50 1.60
C HIS A 89 -0.89 11.36 0.49
N GLY A 90 -1.49 12.49 0.10
CA GLY A 90 -0.99 13.40 -0.93
C GLY A 90 0.19 14.27 -0.53
N GLY A 91 1.00 13.84 0.44
CA GLY A 91 2.27 14.49 0.82
C GLY A 91 2.15 15.73 1.72
N GLY A 92 0.94 16.22 2.01
CA GLY A 92 0.73 17.36 2.90
C GLY A 92 1.20 18.70 2.31
N THR A 93 1.34 18.80 0.99
CA THR A 93 1.76 20.00 0.26
C THR A 93 0.95 20.18 -1.01
N CYS A 94 0.83 21.41 -1.51
CA CYS A 94 0.20 21.69 -2.80
C CYS A 94 0.93 20.98 -3.95
N GLN A 95 0.21 20.24 -4.80
CA GLN A 95 0.80 19.53 -5.94
C GLN A 95 1.12 20.44 -7.13
N TYR A 96 0.47 21.60 -7.23
CA TYR A 96 0.68 22.52 -8.33
C TYR A 96 1.86 23.46 -8.05
N GLN A 97 3.03 23.09 -8.57
CA GLN A 97 4.28 23.83 -8.43
C GLN A 97 4.36 24.96 -9.46
N HIS A 98 4.03 26.19 -9.03
CA HIS A 98 4.06 27.38 -9.90
C HIS A 98 4.62 28.64 -9.25
N SER A 99 4.65 28.74 -7.92
CA SER A 99 5.15 29.92 -7.22
C SER A 99 5.69 29.55 -5.85
N ASN A 100 6.36 30.51 -5.22
CA ASN A 100 6.90 30.34 -3.88
C ASN A 100 5.85 30.55 -2.78
N TYR A 101 4.63 31.00 -3.14
CA TYR A 101 3.53 31.18 -2.20
C TYR A 101 2.51 30.06 -2.29
N HIS A 102 2.33 29.36 -1.18
CA HIS A 102 1.26 28.40 -0.98
C HIS A 102 0.59 28.64 0.38
N TYR A 103 -0.74 28.69 0.38
CA TYR A 103 -1.49 28.74 1.62
C TYR A 103 -1.40 27.39 2.37
N HIS A 104 -1.52 27.41 3.69
CA HIS A 104 -1.30 26.23 4.52
C HIS A 104 -2.48 25.24 4.49
N GLU A 105 -3.71 25.72 4.27
CA GLU A 105 -4.88 24.84 4.14
C GLU A 105 -4.92 24.18 2.77
N LEU A 106 -5.05 22.86 2.79
CA LEU A 106 -5.15 22.01 1.60
C LEU A 106 -6.60 21.65 1.32
N THR A 107 -6.93 21.59 0.03
CA THR A 107 -8.24 21.21 -0.50
C THR A 107 -8.05 20.29 -1.70
N THR A 108 -9.12 19.61 -2.09
CA THR A 108 -9.15 18.73 -3.27
C THR A 108 -10.01 19.36 -4.35
N MET A 109 -9.46 19.46 -5.56
CA MET A 109 -10.15 19.95 -6.75
C MET A 109 -10.41 18.78 -7.70
N ARG A 110 -11.66 18.58 -8.11
CA ARG A 110 -11.99 17.58 -9.16
C ARG A 110 -11.53 18.10 -10.50
N HIS A 111 -10.84 17.25 -11.25
CA HIS A 111 -10.41 17.52 -12.62
C HIS A 111 -10.35 16.20 -13.35
N GLU A 112 -11.10 16.04 -14.44
CA GLU A 112 -11.17 14.78 -15.17
C GLU A 112 -9.76 14.25 -15.53
N PRO A 113 -9.49 12.94 -15.34
CA PRO A 113 -10.37 11.86 -14.87
C PRO A 113 -10.38 11.60 -13.34
N GLY A 114 -9.89 12.54 -12.52
CA GLY A 114 -9.72 12.33 -11.08
C GLY A 114 -9.84 13.60 -10.23
N ALA A 115 -8.94 13.72 -9.25
CA ALA A 115 -8.86 14.87 -8.35
C ALA A 115 -7.40 15.21 -8.04
N ILE A 116 -7.17 16.46 -7.64
CA ILE A 116 -5.85 17.05 -7.38
C ILE A 116 -5.84 17.66 -5.99
N LEU A 117 -4.73 17.52 -5.25
CA LEU A 117 -4.53 18.17 -3.95
C LEU A 117 -3.84 19.53 -4.15
N LEU A 118 -4.52 20.60 -3.77
CA LEU A 118 -4.06 21.97 -3.92
C LEU A 118 -4.14 22.71 -2.58
N CYS A 119 -3.43 23.82 -2.43
CA CYS A 119 -3.76 24.76 -1.36
C CYS A 119 -4.95 25.63 -1.76
N GLY A 120 -5.66 26.20 -0.78
CA GLY A 120 -6.85 27.02 -1.04
C GLY A 120 -6.61 28.18 -2.01
N HIS A 121 -5.42 28.78 -2.01
CA HIS A 121 -5.05 29.82 -2.98
C HIS A 121 -4.95 29.27 -4.42
N CYS A 122 -4.26 28.15 -4.62
CA CYS A 122 -4.11 27.54 -5.94
C CYS A 122 -5.44 26.98 -6.45
N ASP A 123 -6.26 26.40 -5.58
CA ASP A 123 -7.61 25.91 -5.93
C ASP A 123 -8.47 27.03 -6.52
N ASN A 124 -8.57 28.16 -5.82
CA ASN A 124 -9.35 29.31 -6.30
C ASN A 124 -8.83 29.85 -7.64
N ARG A 125 -7.50 29.88 -7.83
CA ARG A 125 -6.88 30.40 -9.06
C ARG A 125 -7.06 29.48 -10.25
N LEU A 126 -6.99 28.17 -10.02
CA LEU A 126 -7.06 27.14 -11.05
C LEU A 126 -8.48 26.64 -11.33
N ARG A 127 -9.45 27.07 -10.51
CA ARG A 127 -10.86 26.76 -10.71
C ARG A 127 -11.26 27.08 -12.15
N GLU A 128 -11.96 26.15 -12.79
CA GLU A 128 -12.41 26.22 -14.19
C GLU A 128 -11.30 26.17 -15.25
N GLN A 129 -10.03 26.05 -14.88
CA GLN A 129 -8.96 25.84 -15.85
C GLN A 129 -8.84 24.35 -16.20
N TYR A 130 -8.85 24.07 -17.50
CA TYR A 130 -8.60 22.75 -18.04
C TYR A 130 -7.27 22.77 -18.78
N THR A 131 -6.24 22.19 -18.18
CA THR A 131 -4.91 22.09 -18.81
C THR A 131 -4.42 20.65 -18.75
N GLU A 132 -3.64 20.25 -19.75
CA GLU A 132 -3.08 18.89 -19.80
C GLU A 132 -2.20 18.57 -18.59
N ARG A 133 -1.55 19.60 -18.01
CA ARG A 133 -0.76 19.46 -16.79
C ARG A 133 -1.63 19.10 -15.59
N LEU A 134 -2.81 19.70 -15.45
CA LEU A 134 -3.76 19.36 -14.39
C LEU A 134 -4.35 17.97 -14.63
N ALA A 135 -4.67 17.63 -15.88
CA ALA A 135 -5.12 16.30 -16.26
C ALA A 135 -4.07 15.22 -15.91
N GLU A 136 -2.78 15.45 -16.15
CA GLU A 136 -1.72 14.50 -15.78
C GLU A 136 -1.62 14.34 -14.26
N LEU A 137 -1.71 15.43 -13.48
CA LEU A 137 -1.72 15.35 -12.02
C LEU A 137 -2.91 14.51 -11.52
N ALA A 138 -4.10 14.75 -12.06
CA ALA A 138 -5.29 13.97 -11.71
C ALA A 138 -5.13 12.49 -12.10
N ARG A 139 -4.59 12.19 -13.28
CA ARG A 139 -4.33 10.82 -13.75
C ARG A 139 -3.34 10.09 -12.84
N GLN A 140 -2.24 10.74 -12.47
CA GLN A 140 -1.24 10.17 -11.58
C GLN A 140 -1.83 9.87 -10.20
N ASN A 141 -2.62 10.79 -9.65
CA ASN A 141 -3.30 10.60 -8.37
C ASN A 141 -4.27 9.41 -8.37
N VAL A 142 -5.06 9.25 -9.45
CA VAL A 142 -5.95 8.08 -9.60
C VAL A 142 -5.14 6.78 -9.62
N ILE A 143 -4.06 6.74 -10.39
CA ILE A 143 -3.20 5.56 -10.51
C ILE A 143 -2.62 5.16 -9.15
N ASP A 144 -1.99 6.12 -8.45
CA ASP A 144 -1.35 5.88 -7.15
C ASP A 144 -2.36 5.46 -6.09
N TRP A 145 -3.54 6.09 -6.09
CA TRP A 145 -4.64 5.71 -5.20
C TRP A 145 -5.14 4.30 -5.46
N VAL A 146 -5.46 3.92 -6.72
CA VAL A 146 -5.94 2.57 -7.05
C VAL A 146 -4.91 1.51 -6.66
N LEU A 147 -3.62 1.79 -6.89
CA LEU A 147 -2.53 0.89 -6.48
C LEU A 147 -2.46 0.73 -4.96
N ASP A 148 -2.63 1.81 -4.21
CA ASP A 148 -2.68 1.75 -2.74
C ASP A 148 -3.90 0.99 -2.23
N ILE A 149 -5.09 1.19 -2.84
CA ILE A 149 -6.29 0.42 -2.52
C ILE A 149 -6.08 -1.07 -2.78
N ALA A 150 -5.49 -1.43 -3.93
CA ALA A 150 -5.18 -2.81 -4.25
C ALA A 150 -4.18 -3.41 -3.24
N ARG A 151 -3.15 -2.65 -2.85
CA ARG A 151 -2.16 -3.04 -1.84
C ARG A 151 -2.81 -3.29 -0.47
N VAL A 152 -3.66 -2.38 -0.01
CA VAL A 152 -4.39 -2.48 1.27
C VAL A 152 -5.37 -3.65 1.25
N ALA A 153 -6.15 -3.81 0.17
CA ALA A 153 -7.12 -4.90 0.03
C ALA A 153 -6.46 -6.30 0.05
N LEU A 154 -5.19 -6.38 -0.34
CA LEU A 154 -4.38 -7.59 -0.32
C LEU A 154 -3.53 -7.73 0.95
N ALA A 155 -3.67 -6.82 1.91
CA ALA A 155 -2.90 -6.76 3.16
C ALA A 155 -1.38 -6.83 2.92
N LEU A 156 -0.91 -6.15 1.87
CA LEU A 156 0.52 -6.06 1.59
C LEU A 156 1.17 -4.94 2.39
N ASP A 157 2.43 -5.14 2.77
CA ASP A 157 3.23 -4.11 3.44
C ASP A 157 3.36 -2.84 2.57
N LYS A 158 3.40 -1.66 3.20
CA LYS A 158 3.61 -0.36 2.53
C LYS A 158 4.96 -0.28 1.81
N ALA A 159 5.97 -0.99 2.31
CA ALA A 159 7.31 -1.01 1.75
C ALA A 159 7.45 -1.86 0.47
N ARG A 160 6.44 -2.69 0.15
CA ARG A 160 6.52 -3.68 -0.92
C ARG A 160 5.79 -3.20 -2.17
N GLU A 161 6.42 -3.39 -3.32
CA GLU A 161 5.79 -3.14 -4.62
C GLU A 161 4.66 -4.13 -4.90
N LEU A 162 3.57 -3.63 -5.46
CA LEU A 162 2.49 -4.46 -5.98
C LEU A 162 2.95 -5.12 -7.28
N SER A 163 2.96 -6.46 -7.34
CA SER A 163 3.26 -7.16 -8.58
C SER A 163 2.06 -7.17 -9.53
N LEU A 164 2.31 -7.35 -10.83
CA LEU A 164 1.21 -7.46 -11.81
C LEU A 164 0.23 -8.60 -11.45
N ALA A 165 0.74 -9.75 -11.02
CA ALA A 165 -0.10 -10.88 -10.60
C ALA A 165 -1.02 -10.53 -9.41
N GLU A 166 -0.57 -9.66 -8.51
CA GLU A 166 -1.36 -9.17 -7.39
C GLU A 166 -2.41 -8.16 -7.85
N LEU A 167 -2.05 -7.25 -8.75
CA LEU A 167 -3.02 -6.34 -9.36
C LEU A 167 -4.13 -7.12 -10.08
N CYS A 168 -3.78 -8.12 -10.90
CA CYS A 168 -4.74 -9.00 -11.55
C CYS A 168 -5.65 -9.71 -10.55
N TRP A 169 -5.09 -10.18 -9.42
CA TRP A 169 -5.86 -10.83 -8.37
C TRP A 169 -6.81 -9.87 -7.65
N TRP A 170 -6.38 -8.63 -7.42
CA TRP A 170 -7.27 -7.59 -6.92
C TRP A 170 -8.40 -7.31 -7.91
N ALA A 171 -8.11 -7.16 -9.21
CA ALA A 171 -9.11 -6.94 -10.24
C ALA A 171 -10.18 -8.04 -10.28
N VAL A 172 -9.78 -9.31 -10.09
CA VAL A 172 -10.70 -10.45 -9.95
C VAL A 172 -11.59 -10.31 -8.72
N ARG A 173 -11.01 -9.94 -7.57
CA ARG A 173 -11.78 -9.75 -6.32
C ARG A 173 -12.74 -8.56 -6.39
N ALA A 174 -12.34 -7.52 -7.13
CA ALA A 174 -13.11 -6.30 -7.33
C ALA A 174 -14.13 -6.40 -8.48
N GLY A 175 -14.09 -7.48 -9.27
CA GLY A 175 -15.02 -7.69 -10.38
C GLY A 175 -14.77 -6.81 -11.61
N VAL A 176 -13.53 -6.34 -11.82
CA VAL A 176 -13.14 -5.40 -12.88
C VAL A 176 -12.14 -6.01 -13.87
N THR A 177 -12.20 -7.32 -14.08
CA THR A 177 -11.27 -8.05 -14.96
C THR A 177 -11.48 -7.75 -16.43
N ASP A 178 -12.68 -7.35 -16.81
CA ASP A 178 -13.06 -6.93 -18.16
C ASP A 178 -12.37 -5.62 -18.59
N ALA A 179 -12.02 -4.76 -17.63
CA ALA A 179 -11.27 -3.54 -17.88
C ALA A 179 -9.76 -3.77 -18.08
N LEU A 180 -9.24 -4.99 -17.85
CA LEU A 180 -7.82 -5.27 -17.99
C LEU A 180 -7.40 -5.20 -19.47
N PRO A 181 -6.22 -4.63 -19.78
CA PRO A 181 -5.75 -4.57 -21.15
C PRO A 181 -5.50 -5.97 -21.70
N GLU A 182 -5.83 -6.19 -22.97
CA GLU A 182 -5.71 -7.50 -23.63
C GLU A 182 -4.27 -8.04 -23.60
N SER A 183 -3.27 -7.15 -23.69
CA SER A 183 -1.85 -7.49 -23.58
C SER A 183 -1.44 -8.09 -22.23
N VAL A 184 -2.26 -7.88 -21.19
CA VAL A 184 -2.00 -8.28 -19.81
C VAL A 184 -2.92 -9.41 -19.36
N ALA A 185 -4.11 -9.53 -19.96
CA ALA A 185 -5.13 -10.51 -19.61
C ALA A 185 -4.63 -11.98 -19.60
N PRO A 186 -3.82 -12.47 -20.57
CA PRO A 186 -3.29 -13.84 -20.54
C PRO A 186 -2.41 -14.12 -19.31
N ARG A 187 -1.58 -13.14 -18.91
CA ARG A 187 -0.71 -13.24 -17.73
C ARG A 187 -1.54 -13.21 -16.45
N CYS A 188 -2.62 -12.43 -16.42
CA CYS A 188 -3.57 -12.38 -15.31
C CYS A 188 -4.31 -13.72 -15.12
N HIS A 189 -4.80 -14.34 -16.19
CA HIS A 189 -5.49 -15.63 -16.13
C HIS A 189 -4.60 -16.73 -15.54
N CYS A 190 -3.35 -16.83 -16.00
CA CYS A 190 -2.36 -17.76 -15.47
C CYS A 190 -2.06 -17.51 -13.98
N ALA A 191 -1.89 -16.24 -13.59
CA ALA A 191 -1.61 -15.87 -12.19
C ALA A 191 -2.78 -16.19 -11.25
N CYS A 192 -4.00 -15.85 -11.65
CA CYS A 192 -5.22 -16.09 -10.88
C CYS A 192 -5.46 -17.60 -10.66
N ARG A 193 -5.30 -18.40 -11.72
CA ARG A 193 -5.44 -19.88 -11.63
C ARG A 193 -4.43 -20.50 -10.66
N ARG A 194 -3.18 -20.03 -10.66
CA ARG A 194 -2.15 -20.52 -9.71
C ARG A 194 -2.45 -20.12 -8.27
N ARG A 195 -2.94 -18.90 -8.04
CA ARG A 195 -3.26 -18.41 -6.69
C ARG A 195 -4.47 -19.12 -6.09
N ASN A 196 -5.52 -19.36 -6.88
CA ASN A 196 -6.68 -20.16 -6.45
C ASN A 196 -6.31 -21.59 -6.05
N LYS A 197 -5.37 -22.23 -6.76
CA LYS A 197 -4.84 -23.56 -6.34
C LYS A 197 -4.10 -23.47 -5.00
N ARG A 198 -3.31 -22.43 -4.76
CA ARG A 198 -2.59 -22.23 -3.48
C ARG A 198 -3.54 -21.95 -2.32
N THR A 199 -4.54 -21.08 -2.50
CA THR A 199 -5.54 -20.77 -1.46
C THR A 199 -6.42 -21.98 -1.17
N ALA A 200 -6.83 -22.75 -2.18
CA ALA A 200 -7.54 -24.01 -2.02
C ALA A 200 -6.70 -25.02 -1.21
N ARG A 201 -5.41 -25.17 -1.52
CA ARG A 201 -4.50 -26.06 -0.79
C ARG A 201 -4.24 -25.61 0.65
N ALA A 202 -4.12 -24.30 0.90
CA ALA A 202 -4.01 -23.77 2.27
C ALA A 202 -5.30 -24.00 3.08
N ARG A 203 -6.48 -23.89 2.45
CA ARG A 203 -7.77 -24.23 3.06
C ARG A 203 -7.91 -25.73 3.33
N SER A 204 -7.39 -26.61 2.46
CA SER A 204 -7.40 -28.06 2.70
C SER A 204 -6.49 -28.44 3.87
N TYR A 205 -5.30 -27.85 3.99
CA TYR A 205 -4.42 -28.07 5.15
C TYR A 205 -5.03 -27.53 6.46
N ARG A 206 -5.76 -26.41 6.44
CA ARG A 206 -6.48 -25.91 7.64
C ARG A 206 -7.68 -26.76 8.04
N ARG A 207 -8.28 -27.53 7.10
CA ARG A 207 -9.34 -28.50 7.39
C ARG A 207 -8.80 -29.84 7.88
N TYR A 208 -7.54 -30.15 7.61
CA TYR A 208 -6.90 -31.35 8.15
C TYR A 208 -6.45 -31.08 9.59
N ARG A 209 -7.39 -31.19 10.53
CA ARG A 209 -7.07 -31.39 11.95
C ARG A 209 -6.72 -32.87 12.09
N PRO A 210 -5.45 -33.25 12.36
CA PRO A 210 -5.15 -34.66 12.58
C PRO A 210 -6.04 -35.17 13.74
N PRO A 211 -6.56 -36.39 13.65
CA PRO A 211 -7.33 -36.96 14.75
C PRO A 211 -6.46 -36.97 16.00
N ALA A 212 -7.04 -36.57 17.13
CA ALA A 212 -6.38 -36.64 18.42
C ALA A 212 -6.19 -38.13 18.78
N SER A 213 -5.01 -38.68 18.49
CA SER A 213 -4.55 -39.87 19.18
C SER A 213 -4.34 -39.51 20.65
N SER A 214 -5.10 -40.19 21.49
CA SER A 214 -5.16 -40.05 22.94
C SER A 214 -3.96 -40.79 23.60
N PRO A 215 -3.78 -40.75 24.93
CA PRO A 215 -2.60 -40.15 25.54
C PRO A 215 -1.66 -41.18 26.17
N THR A 216 -0.36 -41.09 25.89
CA THR A 216 0.67 -41.57 26.80
C THR A 216 1.49 -40.39 27.27
N ARG A 217 1.21 -39.95 28.50
CA ARG A 217 2.07 -39.08 29.31
C ARG A 217 2.94 -39.98 30.21
N PRO A 218 4.14 -39.53 30.60
CA PRO A 218 4.26 -38.66 31.78
C PRO A 218 5.02 -37.37 31.44
N ALA A 219 4.45 -36.20 31.73
CA ALA A 219 4.59 -35.50 33.01
C ALA A 219 5.97 -34.85 33.19
N ARG A 220 6.08 -33.59 32.75
CA ARG A 220 6.70 -32.44 33.45
C ARG A 220 6.61 -31.24 32.51
N TYR A 221 6.35 -30.05 33.06
CA TYR A 221 6.20 -28.75 32.37
C TYR A 221 4.83 -28.42 31.76
N LEU A 222 3.74 -28.61 32.53
CA LEU A 222 2.50 -27.88 32.29
C LEU A 222 2.03 -27.20 33.57
N GLN A 223 2.71 -26.12 33.94
CA GLN A 223 2.19 -25.17 34.93
C GLN A 223 2.57 -23.71 34.69
N HIS A 224 3.27 -23.34 33.60
CA HIS A 224 3.76 -21.96 33.44
C HIS A 224 3.29 -21.18 32.20
N LEU A 225 2.37 -21.70 31.38
CA LEU A 225 1.90 -20.96 30.19
C LEU A 225 0.38 -20.85 30.07
N GLN A 226 -0.36 -21.07 31.16
CA GLN A 226 -1.73 -20.58 31.30
C GLN A 226 -1.81 -19.07 31.59
N HIS A 227 -0.66 -18.37 31.70
CA HIS A 227 -0.63 -16.92 31.90
C HIS A 227 -0.50 -16.08 30.61
N LEU A 228 -0.27 -16.69 29.43
CA LEU A 228 -0.11 -15.94 28.17
C LEU A 228 -1.38 -15.83 27.30
N GLN A 229 -2.54 -16.29 27.79
CA GLN A 229 -3.81 -16.18 27.06
C GLN A 229 -4.64 -14.92 27.40
N ALA A 230 -4.13 -14.00 28.21
CA ALA A 230 -4.91 -12.84 28.68
C ALA A 230 -4.58 -11.48 28.02
N LEU A 231 -3.66 -11.37 27.05
CA LEU A 231 -3.25 -10.05 26.51
C LEU A 231 -3.22 -9.92 24.97
N HIS A 232 -3.98 -10.72 24.22
CA HIS A 232 -4.14 -10.52 22.77
C HIS A 232 -5.62 -10.46 22.36
N GLN A 233 -6.24 -9.32 22.66
CA GLN A 233 -7.41 -8.82 21.92
C GLN A 233 -6.88 -7.91 20.80
N PRO A 234 -6.99 -8.27 19.50
CA PRO A 234 -6.78 -7.30 18.45
C PRO A 234 -8.07 -6.47 18.27
N LEU A 235 -7.99 -5.18 18.60
CA LEU A 235 -9.00 -4.13 18.37
C LEU A 235 -9.30 -3.87 16.87
N SER A 236 -9.02 -4.82 15.97
CA SER A 236 -9.25 -4.69 14.53
C SER A 236 -10.62 -5.21 14.07
N GLN A 237 -11.43 -5.80 14.96
CA GLN A 237 -12.78 -6.28 14.62
C GLN A 237 -13.91 -5.33 15.00
N LEU A 238 -13.65 -4.28 15.79
CA LEU A 238 -14.70 -3.32 16.19
C LEU A 238 -15.00 -2.25 15.12
N TRP A 239 -14.05 -1.96 14.21
CA TRP A 239 -14.27 -0.96 13.15
C TRP A 239 -15.05 -1.51 11.95
N ALA A 240 -14.92 -2.81 11.66
CA ALA A 240 -15.65 -3.44 10.55
C ALA A 240 -17.15 -3.62 10.84
N CYS A 241 -17.53 -3.79 12.12
CA CYS A 241 -18.94 -3.88 12.52
C CYS A 241 -19.64 -2.51 12.58
N LEU A 242 -18.93 -1.44 12.95
CA LEU A 242 -19.49 -0.08 13.00
C LEU A 242 -19.76 0.51 11.62
N TRP A 243 -18.96 0.18 10.60
CA TRP A 243 -19.18 0.68 9.23
C TRP A 243 -20.38 0.02 8.53
N ILE A 244 -20.69 -1.25 8.84
CA ILE A 244 -21.83 -1.97 8.25
C ILE A 244 -23.15 -1.65 8.95
N GLN A 245 -23.13 -1.27 10.23
CA GLN A 245 -24.35 -0.93 10.98
C GLN A 245 -24.90 0.48 10.69
N ASN A 246 -24.06 1.44 10.25
CA ASN A 246 -24.51 2.82 10.00
C ASN A 246 -25.06 3.08 8.58
N HIS A 247 -25.02 2.10 7.67
CA HIS A 247 -25.50 2.26 6.28
C HIS A 247 -26.61 1.28 5.87
N ARG A 248 -27.33 0.70 6.84
CA ARG A 248 -28.58 -0.01 6.57
C ARG A 248 -29.65 0.33 7.60
N ARG A 249 -30.47 1.34 7.29
CA ARG A 249 -31.95 1.33 7.36
C ARG A 249 -32.48 2.73 6.97
N PRO A 250 -33.74 2.79 6.52
CA PRO A 250 -34.18 3.37 5.25
C PRO A 250 -34.18 4.90 5.22
#